data_AF-A0A517MQ48-F1
#
_entry.id   AF-A0A517MQ48-F1
#
_cell.length_a   1.000
_cell.length_b   1.000
_cell.length_c   1.000
_cell.angle_alpha   90.00
_cell.angle_beta   90.00
_cell.angle_gamma   90.00
#
_symmetry.space_group_name_H-M   'P 1'
#
loop_
_entity.id
_entity.type
_entity.pdbx_description
1 polymer ?
#
loop_
_entity_poly.entity_id
_entity_poly.type
_entity_poly.pdbx_seq_one_letter_code
_entity_poly.pdbx_strand_id
1 'polypeptide(L)'
;MSRPIRFDLVTLFVGTTVWAALLAGMRLLGFPPRGYVGVSVYLISVGTSLVVFRKYNRPLSISISCGIVVVVLGELFLQLVQGTPARVPRLELVVCGAGYGTIAFFVFNGVQILSAWVRLLLNRKVG
;
A
#
# COMPACT_ATOMS: atom_id res chain seq x y z
N MET A 1 -0.05 24.94 -8.52
CA MET A 1 0.81 24.25 -9.51
C MET A 1 1.35 22.97 -8.91
N SER A 2 0.93 21.80 -9.41
CA SER A 2 1.47 20.51 -8.99
C SER A 2 2.87 20.34 -9.57
N ARG A 3 3.91 20.40 -8.73
CA ARG A 3 5.27 20.04 -9.16
C ARG A 3 5.24 18.60 -9.70
N PRO A 4 5.80 18.31 -10.89
CA PRO A 4 5.87 16.96 -11.40
C PRO A 4 6.64 16.09 -10.42
N ILE A 5 6.11 14.90 -10.11
CA ILE A 5 6.80 13.88 -9.34
C ILE A 5 7.98 13.45 -10.20
N ARG A 6 9.18 13.99 -9.95
CA ARG A 6 10.39 13.39 -10.50
C ARG A 6 10.49 11.99 -9.90
N PHE A 7 10.35 10.98 -10.75
CA PHE A 7 10.63 9.60 -10.38
C PHE A 7 12.11 9.54 -10.01
N ASP A 8 12.37 9.63 -8.71
CA ASP A 8 13.70 9.82 -8.17
C ASP A 8 14.23 8.49 -7.66
N LEU A 9 15.49 8.16 -7.98
CA LEU A 9 16.12 6.89 -7.58
C LEU A 9 16.05 6.69 -6.07
N VAL A 10 16.13 7.77 -5.29
CA VAL A 10 16.01 7.74 -3.83
C VAL A 10 14.64 7.23 -3.38
N THR A 11 13.56 7.70 -4.01
CA THR A 11 12.20 7.27 -3.63
C THR A 11 11.95 5.83 -4.05
N LEU A 12 12.52 5.40 -5.17
CA LEU A 12 12.46 4.01 -5.63
C LEU A 12 13.24 3.08 -4.69
N PHE A 13 14.42 3.50 -4.24
CA PHE A 13 15.25 2.78 -3.26
C PHE A 13 14.57 2.68 -1.89
N VAL A 14 14.04 3.80 -1.37
CA VAL A 14 13.33 3.80 -0.07
C VAL A 14 12.06 2.95 -0.15
N GLY A 15 11.30 3.07 -1.24
CA GLY A 15 10.09 2.27 -1.45
C GLY A 15 10.40 0.77 -1.51
N THR A 16 11.42 0.37 -2.27
CA THR A 16 11.85 -1.04 -2.36
C THR A 16 12.42 -1.56 -1.04
N THR A 17 13.13 -0.74 -0.27
CA THR A 17 13.68 -1.13 1.04
C THR A 17 12.56 -1.33 2.07
N VAL A 18 11.60 -0.41 2.15
CA VAL A 18 10.43 -0.56 3.05
C VAL A 18 9.59 -1.78 2.64
N TRP A 19 9.43 -1.99 1.33
CA TRP A 19 8.77 -3.17 0.78
C TRP A 19 9.46 -4.48 1.18
N ALA A 20 10.78 -4.55 1.02
CA ALA A 20 11.58 -5.71 1.40
C ALA A 20 11.55 -5.96 2.92
N ALA A 21 11.61 -4.90 3.74
CA ALA A 21 11.48 -5.00 5.19
C ALA A 21 10.11 -5.54 5.61
N LEU A 22 9.05 -5.12 4.92
CA LEU A 22 7.68 -5.59 5.18
C LEU A 22 7.54 -7.09 4.83
N LEU A 23 8.06 -7.51 3.67
CA LEU A 23 8.10 -8.93 3.29
C LEU A 23 8.95 -9.78 4.27
N ALA A 24 10.10 -9.27 4.69
CA ALA A 24 10.95 -9.93 5.67
C ALA A 24 10.22 -10.08 7.02
N GLY A 25 9.53 -9.02 7.47
CA GLY A 25 8.70 -9.05 8.68
C GLY A 25 7.58 -10.09 8.61
N MET A 26 6.86 -10.15 7.49
CA MET A 26 5.83 -11.17 7.29
C MET A 26 6.40 -12.59 7.29
N ARG A 27 7.61 -12.79 6.74
CA ARG A 27 8.31 -14.08 6.79
C ARG A 27 8.68 -14.48 8.22
N LEU A 28 9.18 -13.55 9.02
CA LEU A 28 9.51 -13.78 10.43
C LEU A 28 8.27 -14.13 11.26
N LEU A 29 7.11 -13.58 10.91
CA LEU A 29 5.82 -13.86 11.56
C LEU A 29 5.14 -15.14 11.05
N GLY A 30 5.77 -15.90 10.16
CA GLY A 30 5.24 -17.18 9.67
C GLY A 30 4.05 -17.06 8.71
N PHE A 31 3.85 -15.90 8.06
CA PHE A 31 2.77 -15.76 7.08
C PHE A 31 2.94 -16.72 5.90
N PRO A 32 1.85 -17.30 5.37
CA PRO A 32 1.92 -18.19 4.22
C PRO A 32 2.36 -17.43 2.95
N PRO A 33 3.06 -18.08 2.00
CA PRO A 33 3.61 -17.43 0.81
C PRO A 33 2.59 -16.69 -0.06
N ARG A 34 1.35 -17.20 -0.10
CA ARG A 34 0.24 -16.57 -0.82
C ARG A 34 -0.16 -15.22 -0.22
N GLY A 35 0.05 -15.03 1.08
CA GLY A 35 -0.20 -13.76 1.77
C GLY A 35 0.75 -12.65 1.30
N TYR A 36 1.99 -12.98 0.92
CA TYR A 36 2.95 -11.99 0.38
C TYR A 36 2.44 -11.39 -0.92
N VAL A 37 1.95 -12.24 -1.84
CA VAL A 37 1.43 -11.81 -3.14
C VAL A 37 0.21 -10.93 -2.96
N GLY A 38 -0.72 -11.32 -2.08
CA GLY A 38 -1.88 -10.50 -1.74
C GLY A 38 -1.48 -9.12 -1.25
N VAL A 39 -0.64 -9.04 -0.22
CA VAL A 39 -0.17 -7.76 0.35
C VAL A 39 0.57 -6.91 -0.69
N SER A 40 1.29 -7.52 -1.62
CA SER A 40 1.96 -6.83 -2.76
C SER A 40 0.96 -6.14 -3.66
N VAL A 41 -0.04 -6.89 -4.12
CA VAL A 41 -1.07 -6.37 -5.01
C VAL A 41 -1.88 -5.27 -4.32
N TYR A 42 -2.15 -5.40 -3.01
CA TYR A 42 -2.80 -4.34 -2.22
C TYR A 42 -1.98 -3.06 -2.19
N LEU A 43 -0.72 -3.14 -1.77
CA LEU A 43 0.11 -1.95 -1.61
C LEU A 43 0.36 -1.25 -2.94
N ILE A 44 0.47 -1.99 -4.04
CA ILE A 44 0.53 -1.42 -5.40
C ILE A 44 -0.80 -0.75 -5.77
N SER A 45 -1.94 -1.40 -5.53
CA SER A 45 -3.27 -0.87 -5.89
C SER A 45 -3.64 0.38 -5.10
N VAL A 46 -3.36 0.38 -3.80
CA VAL A 46 -3.59 1.54 -2.92
C VAL A 46 -2.59 2.65 -3.20
N GLY A 47 -1.31 2.30 -3.41
CA GLY A 47 -0.26 3.26 -3.75
C GLY A 47 -0.54 3.97 -5.08
N THR A 48 -0.93 3.23 -6.12
CA THR A 48 -1.32 3.80 -7.42
C THR A 48 -2.57 4.67 -7.29
N SER A 49 -3.57 4.23 -6.54
CA SER A 49 -4.78 5.02 -6.27
C SER A 49 -4.45 6.33 -5.54
N LEU A 50 -3.58 6.32 -4.52
CA LEU A 50 -3.14 7.53 -3.82
C LEU A 50 -2.40 8.51 -4.74
N VAL A 51 -1.64 8.01 -5.72
CA VAL A 51 -0.98 8.84 -6.74
C VAL A 51 -1.99 9.46 -7.71
N VAL A 52 -2.94 8.66 -8.20
CA VAL A 52 -4.00 9.13 -9.13
C VAL A 52 -4.90 10.17 -8.46
N PHE A 53 -5.28 9.92 -7.20
CA PHE A 53 -6.19 10.79 -6.45
C PHE A 53 -5.48 11.82 -5.57
N ARG A 54 -4.18 12.05 -5.78
CA ARG A 54 -3.37 12.99 -4.97
C ARG A 54 -3.89 14.43 -4.97
N LYS A 55 -4.74 14.79 -5.95
CA LYS A 55 -5.35 16.12 -6.12
C LYS A 55 -6.60 16.34 -5.24
N TYR A 56 -7.10 15.29 -4.58
CA TYR A 56 -8.30 15.36 -3.75
C TYR A 56 -7.97 15.67 -2.29
N ASN A 57 -8.82 16.47 -1.64
CA ASN A 57 -8.61 17.00 -0.28
C ASN A 57 -8.71 15.95 0.85
N ARG A 58 -9.00 14.67 0.54
CA ARG A 58 -9.17 13.61 1.54
C ARG A 58 -8.44 12.31 1.14
N PRO A 59 -7.10 12.28 1.22
CA PRO A 59 -6.31 11.15 0.73
C PRO A 59 -6.45 9.89 1.60
N LEU A 60 -6.70 10.05 2.91
CA LEU A 60 -6.92 8.91 3.83
C LEU A 60 -8.20 8.14 3.48
N SER A 61 -9.32 8.85 3.28
CA SER A 61 -10.59 8.20 2.94
C SER A 61 -10.52 7.49 1.59
N ILE A 62 -9.76 8.03 0.63
CA ILE A 62 -9.55 7.39 -0.68
C ILE A 62 -8.75 6.11 -0.52
N SER A 63 -7.71 6.12 0.31
CA SER A 63 -6.92 4.93 0.64
C SER A 63 -7.77 3.85 1.31
N ILE A 64 -8.61 4.23 2.27
CA ILE A 64 -9.55 3.32 2.95
C ILE A 64 -10.57 2.75 1.97
N SER A 65 -11.22 3.58 1.17
CA SER A 65 -12.19 3.13 0.16
C SER A 65 -11.54 2.21 -0.87
N CYS A 66 -10.32 2.53 -1.31
CA CYS A 66 -9.56 1.67 -2.22
C CYS A 66 -9.23 0.32 -1.56
N GLY A 67 -8.75 0.33 -0.32
CA GLY A 67 -8.50 -0.90 0.45
C GLY A 67 -9.74 -1.78 0.58
N ILE A 68 -10.90 -1.20 0.88
CA ILE A 68 -12.18 -1.90 0.93
C ILE A 68 -12.54 -2.49 -0.43
N VAL A 69 -12.49 -1.70 -1.51
CA VAL A 69 -12.82 -2.17 -2.86
C VAL A 69 -11.92 -3.31 -3.29
N VAL A 70 -10.62 -3.21 -3.05
CA VAL A 70 -9.67 -4.27 -3.44
C VAL A 70 -9.90 -5.52 -2.60
N VAL A 71 -10.21 -5.44 -1.29
CA VAL A 71 -10.58 -6.61 -0.44
C VAL A 71 -11.85 -7.28 -0.91
N VAL A 72 -12.89 -6.49 -1.15
CA VAL A 72 -14.17 -7.04 -1.60
C VAL A 72 -14.04 -7.68 -2.99
N LEU A 73 -13.36 -7.03 -3.94
CA LEU A 73 -13.16 -7.57 -5.28
C LEU A 73 -12.21 -8.77 -5.31
N GLY A 74 -11.13 -8.74 -4.54
CA GLY A 74 -10.17 -9.85 -4.45
C GLY A 74 -10.83 -11.10 -3.90
N GLU A 75 -11.65 -10.95 -2.85
CA GLU A 75 -12.40 -12.06 -2.27
C GLU A 75 -13.49 -12.59 -3.22
N LEU A 76 -14.23 -11.70 -3.90
CA LEU A 76 -15.19 -12.08 -4.94
C LEU A 76 -14.53 -12.86 -6.07
N PHE A 77 -13.34 -12.43 -6.50
CA PHE A 77 -12.58 -13.12 -7.53
C PHE A 77 -12.10 -14.51 -7.06
N LEU A 78 -11.60 -14.60 -5.82
CA LEU A 78 -11.23 -15.88 -5.23
C LEU A 78 -12.42 -16.84 -5.13
N GLN A 79 -13.58 -16.34 -4.74
CA GLN A 79 -14.83 -17.11 -4.69
C GLN A 79 -15.25 -17.61 -6.07
N LEU A 80 -15.17 -16.75 -7.09
CA LEU A 80 -15.45 -17.11 -8.49
C LEU A 80 -14.49 -18.20 -9.01
N VAL A 81 -13.20 -18.06 -8.74
CA VAL A 81 -12.17 -19.00 -9.21
C VAL A 81 -12.23 -20.32 -8.46
N GLN A 82 -12.52 -20.31 -7.16
CA GLN A 82 -12.53 -21.51 -6.31
C GLN A 82 -13.91 -22.18 -6.25
N GLY A 83 -14.95 -21.57 -6.84
CA GLY A 83 -16.33 -22.08 -6.79
C GLY A 83 -16.88 -22.18 -5.36
N THR A 84 -16.31 -21.44 -4.41
CA THR A 84 -16.70 -21.51 -3.00
C THR A 84 -17.94 -20.64 -2.75
N PRO A 85 -18.95 -21.16 -2.01
CA PRO A 85 -20.13 -20.37 -1.68
C PRO A 85 -19.72 -19.22 -0.75
N ALA A 86 -20.24 -18.02 -1.01
CA ALA A 86 -19.97 -16.80 -0.25
C ALA A 86 -20.40 -16.97 1.22
N ARG A 87 -19.48 -17.44 2.08
CA ARG A 87 -19.71 -17.68 3.50
C ARG A 87 -19.07 -16.63 4.42
N VAL A 88 -18.18 -15.79 3.92
CA VAL A 88 -17.49 -14.79 4.76
C VAL A 88 -18.46 -13.63 5.05
N PRO A 89 -18.67 -13.23 6.32
CA PRO A 89 -19.51 -12.09 6.65
C PRO A 89 -18.92 -10.82 6.04
N ARG A 90 -19.73 -10.11 5.23
CA ARG A 90 -19.33 -8.91 4.49
C ARG A 90 -18.69 -7.83 5.37
N LEU A 91 -19.03 -7.81 6.66
CA LEU A 91 -18.51 -6.84 7.62
C LEU A 91 -17.03 -7.07 7.95
N GLU A 92 -16.58 -8.32 8.08
CA GLU A 92 -15.17 -8.64 8.37
C GLU A 92 -14.27 -8.22 7.21
N LEU A 93 -14.72 -8.43 5.98
CA LEU A 93 -14.01 -7.99 4.76
C LEU A 93 -13.89 -6.46 4.69
N VAL A 94 -14.94 -5.73 5.09
CA VAL A 94 -14.90 -4.26 5.14
C VAL A 94 -13.91 -3.78 6.22
N VAL A 95 -13.90 -4.40 7.39
CA VAL A 95 -12.95 -4.06 8.47
C VAL A 95 -11.51 -4.37 8.03
N CYS A 96 -11.27 -5.55 7.44
CA CYS A 96 -9.97 -5.89 6.86
C CYS A 96 -9.55 -4.88 5.79
N GLY A 97 -10.43 -4.57 4.84
CA GLY A 97 -10.14 -3.60 3.78
C GLY A 97 -9.84 -2.19 4.30
N ALA A 98 -10.56 -1.73 5.32
CA ALA A 98 -10.29 -0.46 5.97
C ALA A 98 -8.94 -0.47 6.71
N GLY A 99 -8.61 -1.56 7.41
CA GLY A 99 -7.32 -1.76 8.06
C GLY A 99 -6.17 -1.73 7.05
N TYR A 100 -6.28 -2.50 5.96
CA TYR A 100 -5.29 -2.52 4.88
C TYR A 100 -5.13 -1.15 4.22
N GLY A 101 -6.23 -0.46 3.91
CA GLY A 101 -6.20 0.89 3.33
C GLY A 101 -5.51 1.91 4.25
N THR A 102 -5.68 1.76 5.57
CA THR A 102 -5.02 2.61 6.57
C THR A 102 -3.52 2.31 6.67
N ILE A 103 -3.14 1.04 6.75
CA ILE A 103 -1.72 0.62 6.78
C ILE A 103 -1.00 1.11 5.52
N ALA A 104 -1.59 0.90 4.35
CA ALA A 104 -1.00 1.33 3.09
C ALA A 104 -0.84 2.86 3.02
N PHE A 105 -1.78 3.64 3.56
CA PHE A 105 -1.65 5.09 3.66
C PHE A 105 -0.44 5.50 4.51
N PHE A 106 -0.27 4.89 5.68
CA PHE A 106 0.87 5.19 6.56
C PHE A 106 2.19 4.77 5.95
N VAL A 107 2.26 3.58 5.34
CA VAL A 107 3.47 3.11 4.64
C VAL A 107 3.83 4.06 3.51
N PHE A 108 2.87 4.48 2.68
CA PHE A 108 3.13 5.37 1.56
C PHE A 108 3.59 6.76 2.03
N ASN A 109 2.93 7.35 3.03
CA ASN A 109 3.38 8.63 3.60
C ASN A 109 4.74 8.50 4.27
N GLY A 110 5.00 7.40 4.99
CA GLY A 110 6.29 7.11 5.61
C GLY A 110 7.41 7.06 4.58
N VAL A 111 7.21 6.38 3.44
CA VAL A 111 8.16 6.33 2.33
C VAL A 111 8.44 7.72 1.76
N GLN A 112 7.41 8.55 1.59
CA GLN A 112 7.56 9.92 1.06
C GLN A 112 8.33 10.82 2.05
N ILE A 113 7.98 10.78 3.34
CA ILE A 113 8.65 11.54 4.39
C ILE A 113 10.11 11.09 4.50
N LEU A 114 10.36 9.79 4.60
CA LEU A 114 11.71 9.25 4.70
C LEU A 114 12.56 9.60 3.48
N SER A 115 11.98 9.54 2.28
CA SER A 115 12.65 10.01 1.06
C SER A 115 13.04 11.48 1.12
N ALA A 116 12.18 12.35 1.68
CA ALA A 116 12.47 13.76 1.84
C ALA A 116 13.60 14.00 2.85
N TRP A 117 13.60 13.27 3.98
CA TRP A 117 14.67 13.32 4.98
C TRP A 117 16.02 12.87 4.42
N VAL A 118 16.05 11.77 3.66
CA VAL A 118 17.29 11.27 3.02
C VAL A 118 17.85 12.32 2.06
N ARG A 119 17.00 12.99 1.27
CA ARG A 119 17.45 14.08 0.39
C ARG A 119 18.04 15.26 1.16
N LEU A 120 17.41 15.68 2.27
CA LEU A 120 17.92 16.75 3.11
C LEU A 120 19.30 16.40 3.69
N LEU A 121 19.48 15.16 4.12
CA LEU A 121 20.76 14.67 4.64
C LEU A 121 21.85 14.59 3.57
N LEU A 122 21.51 14.10 2.36
CA LEU A 122 22.46 14.03 1.25
C LEU A 122 22.90 15.42 0.79
N ASN A 123 21.95 16.36 0.64
CA ASN A 123 22.27 17.73 0.25
C ASN A 123 23.11 18.48 1.30
N ARG A 124 22.98 18.16 2.59
CA ARG A 124 23.82 18.71 3.66
C ARG A 124 25.27 18.19 3.68
N LYS A 125 25.55 17.06 3.02
CA LYS A 125 26.91 16.49 2.96
C LYS A 125 27.70 16.90 1.71
N VAL A 126 27.03 17.49 0.72
CA VAL A 126 27.62 17.82 -0.60
C VAL A 126 27.85 19.33 -0.77
N GLY A 127 27.35 20.17 0.15
CA GLY A 127 27.65 21.60 0.24
C GLY A 127 28.58 21.88 1.42
#